data_AF-A0A524FXJ0-F1
#
_entry.id   AF-A0A524FXJ0-F1
#
_cell.length_a   1.000
_cell.length_b   1.000
_cell.length_c   1.000
_cell.angle_alpha   90.00
_cell.angle_beta   90.00
_cell.angle_gamma   90.00
#
_symmetry.space_group_name_H-M   'P 1'
#
loop_
_entity.id
_entity.type
_entity.pdbx_description
1 polymer ?
#
loop_
_entity_poly.entity_id
_entity_poly.type
_entity_poly.pdbx_seq_one_letter_code
_entity_poly.pdbx_strand_id
1 'polypeptide(L)'
;MSETSNNNNEQEFITRIYNCPKCRVMHTIKLPKDLPKNKPAYPFPYVFLHSSEGGLLTDDLLTVLYIDLEMHIRAVEVMEVEESNIFSEDLTKQITEKLMDKIVSLEEENLQLKDLIQKMELIKVSGLEEKNPKVS
;
A
#
# COMPACT_ATOMS: atom_id res chain seq x y z
N MET A 1 -43.70 0.79 25.56
CA MET A 1 -42.96 -0.45 25.21
C MET A 1 -42.58 -0.35 23.75
N SER A 2 -41.27 -0.27 23.48
CA SER A 2 -40.57 -0.60 22.22
C SER A 2 -39.13 -0.13 22.37
N GLU A 3 -38.36 -0.86 23.17
CA GLU A 3 -36.90 -0.82 23.13
C GLU A 3 -36.45 -2.00 22.28
N THR A 4 -35.83 -1.74 21.13
CA THR A 4 -34.69 -2.52 20.62
C THR A 4 -34.24 -1.91 19.30
N SER A 5 -33.03 -1.34 19.30
CA SER A 5 -32.11 -1.33 18.15
C SER A 5 -30.70 -1.14 18.72
N ASN A 6 -30.18 -2.19 19.35
CA ASN A 6 -28.79 -2.25 19.80
C ASN A 6 -27.93 -2.63 18.58
N ASN A 7 -27.59 -1.63 17.74
CA ASN A 7 -26.69 -1.80 16.61
C ASN A 7 -25.23 -1.76 17.10
N ASN A 8 -24.77 -2.85 17.72
CA ASN A 8 -23.35 -3.08 17.98
C ASN A 8 -22.68 -3.55 16.68
N ASN A 9 -22.36 -2.61 15.79
CA ASN A 9 -21.38 -2.86 14.73
C ASN A 9 -19.99 -2.81 15.35
N GLU A 10 -19.55 -3.91 15.96
CA GLU A 10 -18.15 -4.06 16.38
C GLU A 10 -17.28 -4.13 15.13
N GLN A 11 -16.66 -3.01 14.77
CA GLN A 11 -15.76 -2.95 13.64
C GLN A 11 -14.53 -3.80 13.94
N GLU A 12 -14.34 -4.89 13.20
CA GLU A 12 -13.18 -5.76 13.39
C GLU A 12 -11.92 -5.11 12.82
N PHE A 13 -10.83 -5.11 13.60
CA PHE A 13 -9.54 -4.53 13.20
C PHE A 13 -8.47 -5.61 12.98
N ILE A 14 -7.53 -5.32 12.09
CA ILE A 14 -6.27 -6.04 11.93
C ILE A 14 -5.12 -5.14 12.38
N THR A 15 -4.21 -5.70 13.16
CA THR A 15 -2.98 -5.00 13.56
C THR A 15 -1.87 -5.28 12.57
N ARG A 16 -1.15 -4.24 12.16
CA ARG A 16 0.06 -4.31 11.33
C ARG A 16 1.17 -3.48 11.95
N ILE A 17 2.40 -3.83 11.60
CA ILE A 17 3.60 -3.15 12.05
C ILE A 17 4.34 -2.67 10.80
N TYR A 18 4.86 -1.45 10.84
CA TYR A 18 5.67 -0.89 9.77
C TYR A 18 6.87 -0.15 10.33
N ASN A 19 7.96 -0.12 9.57
CA ASN A 19 9.13 0.69 9.88
C ASN A 19 8.92 2.10 9.32
N CYS A 20 8.91 3.12 10.18
CA CYS A 20 8.84 4.50 9.72
C CYS A 20 10.25 4.97 9.30
N PRO A 21 10.50 5.31 8.02
CA PRO A 21 11.83 5.75 7.57
C PRO A 21 12.29 7.07 8.22
N LYS A 22 11.36 7.90 8.72
CA LYS A 22 11.66 9.16 9.41
C LYS A 22 11.92 8.96 10.89
N CYS A 23 11.04 8.27 11.61
CA CYS A 23 11.21 7.98 13.05
C CYS A 23 12.30 6.94 13.32
N ARG A 24 12.63 6.09 12.34
CA ARG A 24 13.55 4.94 12.45
C ARG A 24 13.14 3.93 13.54
N VAL A 25 11.83 3.82 13.80
CA VAL A 25 11.23 2.87 14.73
C VAL A 25 10.07 2.12 14.10
N MET A 26 9.71 0.99 14.71
CA MET A 26 8.56 0.19 14.32
C MET A 26 7.28 0.76 14.94
N HIS A 27 6.34 1.20 14.12
CA HIS A 27 5.03 1.66 14.56
C HIS A 27 3.98 0.57 14.38
N THR A 28 3.00 0.56 15.29
CA THR A 28 1.85 -0.34 15.23
C THR A 28 0.62 0.42 14.76
N ILE A 29 -0.09 -0.12 13.78
CA ILE A 29 -1.32 0.47 13.23
C ILE A 29 -2.47 -0.53 13.25
N LYS A 30 -3.68 -0.03 13.53
CA LYS A 30 -4.93 -0.79 13.46
C LYS A 30 -5.69 -0.39 12.20
N LEU A 31 -5.93 -1.37 11.33
CA LEU A 31 -6.63 -1.18 10.07
C LEU A 31 -8.00 -1.89 10.13
N PRO A 32 -9.09 -1.27 9.69
CA PRO A 32 -10.38 -1.96 9.57
C PRO A 32 -10.27 -3.17 8.63
N LYS A 33 -10.84 -4.32 9.00
CA LYS A 33 -10.80 -5.55 8.18
C LYS A 33 -11.50 -5.39 6.82
N ASP A 34 -12.47 -4.51 6.75
CA ASP A 34 -13.26 -4.21 5.57
C ASP A 34 -12.61 -3.19 4.63
N LEU A 35 -11.44 -2.64 5.00
CA LEU A 35 -10.70 -1.65 4.21
C LEU A 35 -10.46 -2.06 2.73
N PRO A 36 -10.20 -3.34 2.37
CA PRO A 36 -10.02 -3.75 0.98
C PRO A 36 -11.33 -3.78 0.15
N LYS A 37 -12.50 -3.92 0.78
CA LYS A 37 -13.74 -4.36 0.10
C LYS A 37 -14.19 -3.47 -1.07
N ASN A 38 -13.76 -2.22 -1.13
CA ASN A 38 -14.14 -1.25 -2.16
C ASN A 38 -12.94 -0.60 -2.87
N LYS A 39 -11.77 -1.26 -2.87
CA LYS A 39 -10.57 -0.72 -3.54
C LYS A 39 -10.47 -1.22 -4.98
N PRO A 40 -10.28 -0.31 -5.97
CA PRO A 40 -10.31 -0.67 -7.39
C PRO A 40 -9.04 -1.37 -7.88
N ALA A 41 -7.93 -1.17 -7.18
CA ALA A 41 -6.61 -1.70 -7.53
C ALA A 41 -5.76 -1.89 -6.27
N TYR A 42 -4.72 -2.73 -6.39
CA TYR A 42 -3.79 -3.05 -5.30
C TYR A 42 -2.34 -2.97 -5.79
N PRO A 43 -1.39 -2.56 -4.92
CA PRO A 43 -1.63 -2.08 -3.56
C PRO A 43 -2.36 -0.72 -3.54
N PHE A 44 -3.23 -0.50 -2.56
CA PHE A 44 -3.95 0.77 -2.41
C PHE A 44 -3.31 1.66 -1.33
N PRO A 45 -3.36 2.99 -1.47
CA PRO A 45 -2.82 3.90 -0.47
C PRO A 45 -3.76 4.05 0.73
N TYR A 46 -3.19 4.00 1.94
CA TYR A 46 -3.83 4.34 3.20
C TYR A 46 -3.04 5.44 3.90
N VAL A 47 -3.68 6.58 4.14
CA VAL A 47 -3.02 7.80 4.59
C VAL A 47 -3.45 8.13 6.03
N PHE A 48 -2.49 8.46 6.88
CA PHE A 48 -2.73 8.91 8.25
C PHE A 48 -1.57 9.79 8.77
N LEU A 49 -1.82 10.53 9.84
CA LEU A 49 -0.82 11.33 10.53
C LEU A 49 -0.30 10.58 11.76
N HIS A 50 1.00 10.66 12.02
CA HIS A 50 1.57 10.31 13.32
C HIS A 50 2.66 11.31 13.69
N SER A 51 2.82 11.58 14.98
CA SER A 51 3.88 12.47 15.46
C SER A 51 5.18 11.68 15.65
N SER A 52 6.33 12.32 15.43
CA SER A 52 7.61 11.68 15.69
C SER A 52 7.81 11.43 17.19
N GLU A 53 8.12 10.19 17.58
CA GLU A 53 8.45 9.87 18.98
C GLU A 53 9.93 10.19 19.24
N GLY A 54 10.22 11.25 20.00
CA GLY A 54 11.55 11.48 20.60
C GLY A 54 12.32 12.76 20.25
N GLY A 55 11.67 13.79 19.69
CA GLY A 55 12.31 15.09 19.39
C GLY A 55 11.70 16.29 20.13
N LEU A 56 12.49 17.35 20.32
CA LEU A 56 12.05 18.68 20.79
C LEU A 56 11.10 19.40 19.79
N LEU A 57 10.96 18.86 18.58
CA LEU A 57 10.09 19.33 17.52
C LEU A 57 9.00 18.27 17.31
N THR A 58 7.77 18.59 17.68
CA THR A 58 6.58 17.76 17.44
C THR A 58 6.14 17.93 15.99
N ASP A 59 6.97 17.49 15.05
CA ASP A 59 6.62 17.55 13.63
C ASP A 59 5.60 16.44 13.34
N ASP A 60 4.43 16.85 12.83
CA ASP A 60 3.42 15.91 12.35
C ASP A 60 3.90 15.29 11.03
N LEU A 61 3.92 13.95 10.98
CA LEU A 61 4.34 13.19 9.82
C LEU A 61 3.14 12.60 9.09
N LEU A 62 2.98 12.96 7.82
CA LEU A 62 2.01 12.33 6.93
C LEU A 62 2.59 11.03 6.39
N THR A 63 1.90 9.93 6.70
CA THR A 63 2.32 8.58 6.31
C THR A 63 1.36 7.97 5.32
N VAL A 64 1.90 7.43 4.23
CA VAL A 64 1.18 6.65 3.24
C VAL A 64 1.66 5.21 3.31
N LEU A 65 0.74 4.28 3.57
CA LEU A 65 0.99 2.84 3.48
C LEU A 65 0.38 2.31 2.20
N TYR A 66 1.17 1.55 1.44
CA TYR A 66 0.68 0.82 0.28
C TYR A 66 0.30 -0.59 0.72
N ILE A 67 -1.00 -0.87 0.77
CA ILE A 67 -1.57 -2.08 1.35
C ILE A 67 -2.09 -2.99 0.24
N ASP A 68 -1.72 -4.27 0.26
CA ASP A 68 -2.23 -5.26 -0.69
C ASP A 68 -3.58 -5.86 -0.27
N LEU A 69 -4.09 -6.80 -1.07
CA LEU A 69 -5.36 -7.48 -0.83
C LEU A 69 -5.36 -8.30 0.49
N GLU A 70 -4.20 -8.79 0.92
CA GLU A 70 -4.01 -9.59 2.13
C GLU A 70 -3.72 -8.72 3.37
N MET A 71 -3.87 -7.40 3.24
CA MET A 71 -3.56 -6.41 4.26
C MET A 71 -2.08 -6.35 4.64
N HIS A 72 -1.16 -6.79 3.78
CA HIS A 72 0.27 -6.59 3.95
C HIS A 72 0.70 -5.21 3.48
N ILE A 73 1.59 -4.58 4.25
CA ILE A 73 2.20 -3.30 3.91
C ILE A 73 3.36 -3.60 2.95
N ARG A 74 3.25 -3.13 1.71
CA ARG A 74 4.23 -3.34 0.63
C ARG A 74 5.24 -2.19 0.53
N ALA A 75 4.81 -0.98 0.87
CA ALA A 75 5.67 0.20 0.92
C ALA A 75 5.15 1.21 1.94
N VAL A 76 6.05 2.09 2.40
CA VAL A 76 5.80 3.16 3.35
C VAL A 76 6.45 4.43 2.84
N GLU A 77 5.67 5.50 2.75
CA GLU A 77 6.16 6.85 2.46
C GLU A 77 5.81 7.78 3.61
N VAL A 78 6.74 8.66 3.98
CA VAL A 78 6.56 9.58 5.10
C VAL A 78 7.03 10.97 4.69
N MET A 79 6.18 11.95 4.90
CA MET A 79 6.40 13.36 4.59
C MET A 79 6.27 14.18 5.87
N GLU A 80 7.20 15.09 6.09
CA GLU A 80 7.10 16.10 7.16
C GLU A 80 6.07 17.14 6.73
N VAL A 81 5.16 17.51 7.63
CA VAL A 81 4.22 18.60 7.41
C VAL A 81 4.83 19.86 8.03
N GLU A 82 5.39 20.74 7.21
CA GLU A 82 5.82 22.06 7.68
C GLU A 82 4.58 22.90 8.06
N GLU A 83 4.69 23.65 9.17
CA GLU A 83 3.58 24.33 9.82
C GLU A 83 2.75 25.18 8.84
N SER A 84 1.42 25.10 9.01
CA SER A 84 0.37 25.95 8.42
C SER A 84 -0.21 25.58 7.05
N ASN A 85 -0.55 24.31 6.83
CA ASN A 85 -1.85 23.86 6.29
C ASN A 85 -1.73 22.41 5.81
N ILE A 86 -2.14 21.46 6.65
CA ILE A 86 -2.31 20.04 6.27
C ILE A 86 -3.24 19.89 5.05
N PHE A 87 -4.05 20.92 4.74
CA PHE A 87 -4.94 21.02 3.60
C PHE A 87 -4.60 22.17 2.64
N SER A 88 -3.33 22.58 2.52
CA SER A 88 -2.98 23.50 1.44
C SER A 88 -3.15 22.78 0.11
N GLU A 89 -3.69 23.48 -0.89
CA GLU A 89 -3.78 23.00 -2.27
C GLU A 89 -2.40 22.53 -2.77
N ASP A 90 -1.34 23.19 -2.31
CA ASP A 90 0.05 22.86 -2.63
C ASP A 90 0.50 21.52 -2.01
N LEU A 91 0.23 21.26 -0.72
CA LEU A 91 0.54 19.96 -0.11
C LEU A 91 -0.29 18.84 -0.76
N THR A 92 -1.56 19.10 -1.05
CA THR A 92 -2.42 18.14 -1.78
C THR A 92 -1.86 17.83 -3.16
N LYS A 93 -1.36 18.84 -3.87
CA LYS A 93 -0.71 18.69 -5.17
C LYS A 93 0.59 17.89 -5.05
N GLN A 94 1.46 18.22 -4.10
CA GLN A 94 2.71 17.49 -3.85
C GLN A 94 2.47 16.01 -3.50
N ILE A 95 1.44 15.73 -2.69
CA ILE A 95 1.01 14.36 -2.38
C ILE A 95 0.53 13.66 -3.66
N THR A 96 -0.33 14.32 -4.44
CA THR A 96 -0.90 13.75 -5.66
C THR A 96 0.17 13.46 -6.70
N GLU A 97 1.12 14.38 -6.90
CA GLU A 97 2.25 14.21 -7.82
C GLU A 97 3.12 13.01 -7.42
N LYS A 98 3.53 12.92 -6.15
CA LYS A 98 4.30 11.76 -5.65
C LYS A 98 3.55 10.44 -5.80
N LEU A 99 2.25 10.44 -5.48
CA LEU A 99 1.40 9.27 -5.64
C LEU A 99 1.29 8.85 -7.12
N MET A 100 1.14 9.81 -8.03
CA MET A 100 1.08 9.54 -9.48
C MET A 100 2.40 9.00 -10.02
N ASP A 101 3.53 9.59 -9.66
CA ASP A 101 4.86 9.11 -10.05
C ASP A 101 5.07 7.67 -9.59
N LYS A 102 4.60 7.35 -8.37
CA LYS A 102 4.73 5.99 -7.84
C LYS A 102 3.79 5.00 -8.53
N ILE A 103 2.58 5.41 -8.90
CA ILE A 103 1.67 4.59 -9.71
C ILE A 103 2.33 4.24 -11.04
N VAL A 104 2.89 5.22 -11.75
CA VAL A 104 3.58 4.98 -13.03
C VAL A 104 4.74 4.00 -12.85
N SER A 105 5.59 4.21 -11.84
CA SER A 105 6.70 3.29 -11.53
C SER A 105 6.21 1.85 -11.25
N LEU A 106 5.12 1.69 -10.49
CA LEU A 106 4.55 0.37 -10.20
C LEU A 106 3.92 -0.28 -11.43
N GLU A 107 3.28 0.50 -12.31
CA GLU A 107 2.72 0.02 -13.57
C GLU A 107 3.82 -0.46 -14.52
N GLU A 108 4.94 0.25 -14.60
CA GLU A 108 6.13 -0.16 -15.36
C GLU A 108 6.73 -1.46 -14.82
N GLU A 109 6.93 -1.56 -13.50
CA GLU A 109 7.41 -2.79 -12.85
C GLU A 109 6.48 -3.98 -13.14
N ASN A 110 5.17 -3.76 -13.09
CA ASN A 110 4.17 -4.80 -13.38
C ASN A 110 4.23 -5.26 -14.84
N LEU A 111 4.41 -4.32 -15.77
CA LEU A 111 4.58 -4.63 -17.19
C LEU A 111 5.84 -5.47 -17.44
N GLN A 112 6.96 -5.10 -16.81
CA GLN A 112 8.22 -5.85 -16.90
C GLN A 112 8.09 -7.26 -16.33
N LEU A 113 7.42 -7.41 -15.19
CA LEU A 113 7.18 -8.72 -14.58
C LEU A 113 6.31 -9.62 -15.47
N LYS A 114 5.28 -9.07 -16.11
CA LYS A 114 4.44 -9.83 -17.05
C LYS A 114 5.22 -10.30 -18.28
N ASP A 115 6.07 -9.45 -18.85
CA ASP A 115 6.94 -9.82 -19.97
C ASP A 115 7.92 -10.95 -19.58
N LEU A 116 8.52 -10.86 -18.39
CA LEU A 116 9.39 -11.92 -17.88
C LEU A 116 8.65 -13.25 -17.69
N ILE A 117 7.44 -13.22 -17.16
CA ILE A 117 6.60 -14.42 -17.01
C ILE A 117 6.31 -15.04 -18.39
N GLN A 118 5.90 -14.23 -19.36
CA GLN A 118 5.60 -14.70 -20.71
C GLN A 118 6.84 -15.33 -21.39
N LYS A 119 8.01 -14.72 -21.24
CA LYS A 119 9.28 -15.28 -21.73
C LYS A 119 9.60 -16.63 -21.07
N MET A 120 9.41 -16.74 -19.76
CA MET A 120 9.62 -18.00 -19.04
C MET A 120 8.64 -19.10 -19.48
N GLU A 121 7.39 -18.76 -19.75
CA GLU A 121 6.40 -19.70 -20.27
C GLU A 121 6.77 -20.21 -21.67
N LEU A 122 7.20 -19.32 -22.58
CA LEU A 122 7.68 -19.70 -23.91
C LEU A 122 8.88 -20.65 -23.84
N ILE A 123 9.84 -20.39 -22.94
CA ILE A 123 11.02 -21.25 -22.73
C ILE A 123 10.61 -22.64 -22.18
N LYS A 124 9.60 -22.70 -21.31
CA LYS A 124 9.08 -23.98 -20.81
C LYS A 124 8.42 -24.81 -21.90
N VAL A 125 7.68 -24.17 -22.82
CA VAL A 125 7.00 -24.85 -23.92
C VAL A 125 8.02 -25.38 -24.95
N SER A 126 9.02 -24.59 -25.33
CA SER A 126 10.06 -25.04 -26.26
C SER A 126 10.94 -26.15 -25.68
N GLY A 127 11.25 -26.12 -24.38
CA GLY A 127 11.99 -27.19 -23.69
C GLY A 127 11.21 -28.50 -23.50
N LEU A 128 9.88 -28.50 -23.69
CA LEU A 128 9.04 -29.72 -23.69
C LEU A 128 8.95 -30.36 -25.08
N GLU A 129 9.00 -29.57 -26.15
CA GLU A 129 8.99 -30.08 -27.54
C GLU A 129 10.29 -30.82 -27.89
N GLU A 130 11.45 -30.39 -27.37
CA GLU A 130 12.73 -31.10 -27.57
C GLU A 130 12.77 -32.49 -26.90
N LYS A 131 11.93 -32.75 -25.89
CA LYS A 131 11.92 -34.02 -25.15
C LYS A 131 10.96 -35.08 -25.72
N ASN A 132 10.13 -34.74 -26.69
CA ASN A 132 9.25 -35.68 -27.38
C ASN A 132 9.31 -35.48 -28.90
N PRO A 133 10.39 -35.93 -29.56
CA PRO A 133 10.36 -36.05 -31.01
C PRO A 133 9.31 -37.12 -31.35
N LYS A 134 8.27 -36.70 -32.10
CA LYS A 134 7.22 -37.60 -32.61
C LYS A 134 7.88 -38.83 -33.23
N VAL A 135 7.62 -40.00 -32.63
CA VAL A 135 7.98 -41.30 -33.19
C VAL A 135 7.16 -41.47 -34.48
N SER A 136 7.84 -41.40 -35.63
CA SER A 136 7.31 -41.90 -36.92
C SER A 136 7.32 -43.41 -36.97
#